data_AF-A0A1Z5SKY4-F1
#
_entry.id   AF-A0A1Z5SKY4-F1
#
_cell.length_a   1.000
_cell.length_b   1.000
_cell.length_c   1.000
_cell.angle_alpha   90.00
_cell.angle_beta   90.00
_cell.angle_gamma   90.00
#
_symmetry.space_group_name_H-M   'P 1'
#
loop_
_entity.id
_entity.type
_entity.pdbx_description
1 polymer ?
#
loop_
_entity_poly.entity_id
_entity_poly.type
_entity_poly.pdbx_seq_one_letter_code
_entity_poly.pdbx_strand_id
1 'polypeptide(L)'
;MKRAFLFEYTQDELSELIKNAVREILHEQITLPIANPPPASQDVEVLSPAQVCAMLHISRPTLAKYHKTGKLKGKKAGGKVFYKRSDVNIFLNSKQ
;
A
#
# COMPACT_ATOMS: atom_id res chain seq x y z
N MET A 1 40.89 -35.91 -9.75
CA MET A 1 40.37 -35.68 -11.13
C MET A 1 39.18 -34.74 -11.02
N LYS A 2 39.19 -33.56 -11.67
CA LYS A 2 38.04 -32.65 -11.68
C LYS A 2 37.03 -33.15 -12.72
N ARG A 3 35.81 -33.47 -12.30
CA ARG A 3 34.70 -33.78 -13.21
C ARG A 3 34.06 -32.45 -13.61
N ALA A 4 34.12 -32.11 -14.88
CA ALA A 4 33.39 -30.96 -15.42
C ALA A 4 32.01 -31.44 -15.87
N PHE A 5 30.98 -30.71 -15.48
CA PHE A 5 29.62 -30.90 -15.97
C PHE A 5 29.32 -29.75 -16.92
N LEU A 6 28.99 -30.07 -18.16
CA LEU A 6 28.57 -29.09 -19.16
C LEU A 6 27.05 -29.11 -19.17
N PHE A 7 26.45 -27.95 -18.93
CA PHE A 7 25.00 -27.77 -18.98
C PHE A 7 24.72 -26.78 -20.11
N GLU A 8 23.89 -27.21 -21.06
CA GLU A 8 23.34 -26.34 -22.08
C GLU A 8 22.01 -25.80 -21.57
N TYR A 9 21.81 -24.50 -21.73
CA TYR A 9 20.58 -23.81 -21.38
C TYR A 9 20.11 -23.02 -22.58
N THR A 10 18.81 -23.04 -22.83
CA THR A 10 18.19 -22.06 -23.71
C THR A 10 18.18 -20.68 -23.04
N GLN A 11 17.99 -19.63 -23.84
CA GLN A 11 17.94 -18.26 -23.33
C GLN A 11 16.81 -18.07 -22.29
N ASP A 12 15.67 -18.73 -22.50
CA ASP A 12 14.52 -18.64 -21.61
C ASP A 12 14.78 -19.35 -20.28
N GLU A 13 15.34 -20.56 -20.32
CA GLU A 13 15.71 -21.31 -19.10
C GLU A 13 16.74 -20.57 -18.27
N LEU A 14 17.74 -19.96 -18.92
CA LEU A 14 18.74 -19.15 -18.23
C LEU A 14 18.10 -17.91 -17.59
N SER A 15 17.21 -17.23 -18.32
CA SER A 15 16.46 -16.07 -17.82
C SER A 15 15.59 -16.44 -16.62
N GLU A 16 14.91 -17.58 -16.68
CA GLU A 16 14.07 -18.09 -15.60
C GLU A 16 14.88 -18.48 -14.36
N LEU A 17 16.03 -19.14 -14.55
CA LEU A 17 16.94 -19.50 -13.46
C LEU A 17 17.46 -18.26 -12.73
N ILE A 18 17.87 -17.22 -13.47
CA ILE A 18 18.31 -15.94 -12.89
C ILE A 18 17.15 -15.26 -12.13
N LYS A 19 15.95 -15.20 -12.72
CA LYS A 19 14.77 -14.61 -12.07
C LYS A 19 14.44 -15.31 -10.76
N ASN A 20 14.51 -16.64 -10.74
CA ASN A 20 14.22 -17.44 -9.55
C ASN A 20 15.26 -17.21 -8.45
N ALA A 21 16.55 -17.23 -8.79
CA ALA A 21 17.63 -16.95 -7.84
C ALA A 21 17.51 -15.53 -7.23
N VAL A 22 17.21 -14.52 -8.06
CA VAL A 22 17.02 -13.14 -7.58
C VAL A 22 15.75 -13.02 -6.72
N ARG A 23 14.65 -13.70 -7.09
CA ARG A 23 13.41 -13.71 -6.31
C ARG A 23 13.63 -14.28 -4.91
N GLU A 24 14.37 -15.37 -4.80
CA GLU A 24 14.68 -16.04 -3.54
C GLU A 24 15.43 -15.11 -2.59
N ILE A 25 16.49 -14.45 -3.08
CA ILE A 25 17.29 -13.49 -2.31
C ILE A 25 16.43 -12.28 -1.88
N LEU A 26 15.60 -11.75 -2.79
CA LEU A 26 14.70 -10.65 -2.47
C LEU A 26 13.66 -11.06 -1.41
N HIS A 27 13.13 -12.28 -1.48
CA HIS A 27 12.15 -12.77 -0.51
C HIS A 27 12.75 -12.88 0.90
N GLU A 28 14.02 -13.27 1.03
CA GLU A 28 14.71 -13.32 2.32
C GLU A 28 15.09 -11.93 2.86
N GLN A 29 15.51 -11.01 2.00
CA GLN A 29 16.00 -9.69 2.42
C GLN A 29 14.91 -8.60 2.57
N ILE A 30 13.67 -8.84 2.15
CA ILE A 30 12.51 -7.94 2.37
C ILE A 30 11.82 -8.24 3.72
N THR A 31 12.56 -8.73 4.73
CA THR A 31 12.10 -8.73 6.13
C THR A 31 12.38 -7.39 6.83
N LEU A 32 12.88 -6.39 6.11
CA LEU A 32 12.84 -5.00 6.55
C LEU A 32 11.56 -4.35 5.99
N PRO A 33 10.84 -3.53 6.78
CA PRO A 33 9.57 -2.92 6.38
C PRO A 33 9.83 -1.82 5.35
N ILE A 34 10.24 -2.22 4.14
CA ILE A 34 10.14 -1.39 2.96
C ILE A 34 8.65 -1.32 2.74
N ALA A 35 8.09 -0.16 3.06
CA ALA A 35 6.71 0.19 2.75
C ALA A 35 6.43 -0.26 1.32
N ASN A 36 5.69 -1.35 1.17
CA ASN A 36 5.11 -1.74 -0.10
C ASN A 36 4.48 -0.46 -0.67
N PRO A 37 4.98 0.13 -1.78
CA PRO A 37 4.11 1.03 -2.51
C PRO A 37 2.87 0.20 -2.80
N PRO A 38 1.67 0.62 -2.33
CA PRO A 38 0.47 -0.16 -2.53
C PRO A 38 0.35 -0.48 -4.03
N PRO A 39 -0.08 -1.70 -4.39
CA PRO A 39 -0.16 -2.14 -5.77
C PRO A 39 -0.87 -1.07 -6.60
N ALA A 40 -0.24 -0.68 -7.71
CA ALA A 40 -0.62 0.45 -8.57
C ALA A 40 -1.96 0.29 -9.32
N SER A 41 -2.89 -0.48 -8.77
CA SER A 41 -4.17 -0.82 -9.39
C SER A 41 -5.27 -1.10 -8.36
N GLN A 42 -5.18 -0.51 -7.17
CA GLN A 42 -6.38 -0.29 -6.36
C GLN A 42 -6.81 1.14 -6.64
N ASP A 43 -8.00 1.31 -7.22
CA ASP A 43 -8.72 2.58 -7.19
C ASP A 43 -8.65 3.11 -5.76
N VAL A 44 -7.72 4.04 -5.50
CA VAL A 44 -7.57 4.63 -4.18
C VAL A 44 -8.76 5.57 -4.06
N GLU A 45 -9.90 5.02 -3.65
CA GLU A 45 -11.14 5.76 -3.54
C GLU A 45 -10.94 6.87 -2.52
N VAL A 46 -10.87 8.09 -3.03
CA VAL A 46 -10.72 9.31 -2.24
C VAL A 46 -12.10 9.88 -1.92
N LEU A 47 -12.33 10.13 -0.65
CA LEU A 47 -13.57 10.66 -0.13
C LEU A 47 -13.42 12.16 0.15
N SER A 48 -14.42 12.92 -0.27
CA SER A 48 -14.61 14.30 0.12
C SER A 48 -15.01 14.40 1.61
N PRO A 49 -14.82 15.55 2.25
CA PRO A 49 -15.23 15.75 3.65
C PRO A 49 -16.72 15.48 3.87
N ALA A 50 -17.57 15.76 2.87
CA ALA A 50 -19.01 15.50 2.95
C ALA A 50 -19.32 14.00 3.00
N GLN A 51 -18.66 13.20 2.15
CA GLN A 51 -18.79 11.73 2.15
C GLN A 51 -18.31 11.13 3.47
N VAL A 52 -17.19 11.61 4.01
CA VAL A 52 -16.68 11.14 5.32
C VAL A 52 -17.65 11.47 6.45
N CYS A 53 -18.25 12.67 6.45
CA CYS A 53 -19.26 13.04 7.44
C CYS A 53 -20.49 12.11 7.37
N ALA A 54 -20.93 11.76 6.15
CA ALA A 54 -22.04 10.84 5.94
C ALA A 54 -21.69 9.42 6.43
N MET A 55 -20.49 8.92 6.13
CA MET A 55 -20.05 7.57 6.53
C MET A 55 -19.85 7.42 8.04
N LEU A 56 -19.29 8.44 8.69
CA LEU A 56 -19.03 8.41 10.13
C LEU A 56 -20.20 8.94 10.97
N HIS A 57 -21.28 9.40 10.32
CA HIS A 57 -22.41 10.09 10.96
C HIS A 57 -21.96 11.22 11.91
N ILE A 58 -20.99 12.03 11.50
CA ILE A 58 -20.46 13.16 12.27
C ILE A 58 -20.68 14.48 11.56
N SER A 59 -20.70 15.56 12.35
CA SER A 59 -20.73 16.92 11.81
C SER A 59 -19.36 17.37 11.27
N ARG A 60 -19.38 18.30 10.31
CA ARG A 60 -18.17 18.96 9.77
C ARG A 60 -17.20 19.51 10.83
N PRO A 61 -17.65 20.21 11.90
CA PRO A 61 -16.72 20.67 12.94
C PRO A 61 -16.06 19.52 13.70
N THR A 62 -16.75 18.40 13.91
CA THR A 62 -16.18 17.19 14.52
C THR A 62 -15.12 16.56 13.61
N LEU A 63 -15.39 16.46 12.31
CA LEU A 63 -14.39 16.01 11.33
C LEU A 63 -13.15 16.92 11.32
N ALA A 64 -13.34 18.24 11.37
CA ALA A 64 -12.24 19.20 11.46
C ALA A 64 -11.42 19.04 12.75
N LYS A 65 -12.08 18.74 13.88
CA LYS A 65 -11.41 18.40 15.14
C LYS A 65 -10.56 17.14 14.99
N TYR A 66 -11.10 16.07 14.40
CA TYR A 66 -10.35 14.82 14.19
C TYR A 66 -9.16 14.99 13.26
N HIS A 67 -9.29 15.82 12.22
CA HIS A 67 -8.17 16.20 11.37
C HIS A 67 -7.10 16.97 12.15
N LYS A 68 -7.49 17.97 12.96
CA LYS A 68 -6.56 18.76 13.79
C LYS A 68 -5.86 17.92 14.86
N THR A 69 -6.56 16.97 15.48
CA THR A 69 -5.98 16.10 16.51
C THR A 69 -5.23 14.90 15.93
N GLY A 70 -5.15 14.77 14.60
CA GLY A 70 -4.46 13.66 13.94
C GLY A 70 -5.17 12.30 14.03
N LYS A 71 -6.42 12.27 14.53
CA LYS A 71 -7.22 11.04 14.65
C LYS A 71 -7.62 10.48 13.28
N LEU A 72 -7.81 11.36 12.29
CA LEU A 72 -8.07 10.98 10.91
C LEU A 72 -7.17 11.80 9.99
N LYS A 73 -6.29 11.13 9.23
CA LYS A 73 -5.33 11.80 8.34
C LYS A 73 -6.01 12.18 7.02
N GLY A 74 -6.17 13.49 6.80
CA GLY A 74 -6.57 14.04 5.51
C GLY A 74 -5.36 14.44 4.67
N LYS A 75 -5.47 14.32 3.34
CA LYS A 75 -4.49 14.86 2.38
C LYS A 75 -5.10 16.07 1.67
N LYS A 76 -4.32 17.14 1.54
CA LYS A 76 -4.73 18.31 0.75
C LYS A 76 -4.38 18.08 -0.72
N ALA A 77 -5.35 18.26 -1.60
CA ALA A 77 -5.16 18.31 -3.06
C ALA A 77 -5.99 19.48 -3.61
N GLY A 78 -5.35 20.42 -4.32
CA GLY A 78 -6.04 21.55 -4.95
C GLY A 78 -6.86 22.42 -3.97
N GLY A 79 -6.35 22.67 -2.76
CA GLY A 79 -7.04 23.48 -1.74
C GLY A 79 -8.19 22.78 -1.01
N LYS A 80 -8.56 21.57 -1.40
CA LYS A 80 -9.55 20.73 -0.70
C LYS A 80 -8.86 19.61 0.07
N VAL A 81 -9.45 19.21 1.20
CA VAL A 81 -8.99 18.07 2.00
C VAL A 81 -9.75 16.83 1.55
N PHE A 82 -9.03 15.76 1.27
CA PHE A 82 -9.56 14.45 0.92
C PHE A 82 -9.06 13.39 1.89
N TYR A 83 -9.81 12.32 2.01
CA TYR A 83 -9.50 11.21 2.91
C TYR A 83 -9.50 9.91 2.11
N LYS A 84 -8.60 8.99 2.41
CA LYS A 84 -8.65 7.66 1.81
C LYS A 84 -9.79 6.87 2.44
N ARG A 85 -10.58 6.18 1.62
CA ARG A 85 -11.66 5.31 2.12
C ARG A 85 -11.15 4.25 3.11
N SER A 86 -9.98 3.66 2.84
CA SER A 86 -9.36 2.67 3.72
C SER A 86 -9.11 3.24 5.13
N ASP A 87 -8.56 4.45 5.22
CA ASP A 87 -8.28 5.10 6.50
C ASP A 87 -9.57 5.39 7.29
N VAL A 88 -10.64 5.78 6.58
CA VAL A 88 -11.95 6.04 7.19
C VAL A 88 -12.60 4.75 7.70
N ASN A 89 -12.51 3.66 6.94
CA ASN A 89 -13.02 2.34 7.35
C ASN A 89 -12.26 1.79 8.56
N ILE A 90 -10.93 1.92 8.59
CA ILE A 90 -10.12 1.53 9.76
C ILE A 90 -10.56 2.33 11.00
N PHE A 91 -10.77 3.65 10.85
CA PHE A 91 -11.25 4.49 11.93
C PHE A 91 -12.65 4.07 12.42
N LEU A 92 -13.56 3.71 11.50
CA LEU A 92 -14.89 3.22 11.83
C LEU A 92 -14.83 1.90 12.63
N ASN A 93 -14.04 0.93 12.16
CA ASN A 93 -13.87 -0.35 12.83
C ASN A 93 -13.16 -0.22 14.19
N SER A 94 -12.26 0.76 14.35
CA SER A 94 -11.60 1.01 15.65
C SER A 94 -12.53 1.57 16.75
N LYS A 95 -13.75 1.96 16.39
CA LYS A 95 -14.74 2.58 17.29
C LYS A 95 -15.91 1.67 17.67
N GLN A 96 -16.08 0.52 17.02
CA GLN A 96 -17.03 -0.53 17.43
C GLN A 96 -16.41 -1.41 18.51
#